data_AF-A0A4Y8K3D9-F1
#
_entry.id   AF-A0A4Y8K3D9-F1
#
_cell.length_a   1.000
_cell.length_b   1.000
_cell.length_c   1.000
_cell.angle_alpha   90.00
_cell.angle_beta   90.00
_cell.angle_gamma   90.00
#
_symmetry.space_group_name_H-M   'P 1'
#
loop_
_entity.id
_entity.type
_entity.pdbx_description
1 polymer ?
#
loop_
_entity_poly.entity_id
_entity_poly.type
_entity_poly.pdbx_seq_one_letter_code
_entity_poly.pdbx_strand_id
1 'polypeptide(L)'
;MLARFKAILEDAQPRAPGMKWRGFFVRPTLPIPTDQPLTVIHQRRTVSHDRHCYGDWMTTGIKPSPQRTVLLIAVVALLAVIGTAAVVIAVTMVTSNSPSAAEPEPTPQTSEDVALIREANRARAVIKNPVREGCTPIADDVVEPADSGTSVQLVSHGFGLISCVLEKASAPDVIYQRMELTRAIDGQQTADWDYGSAYWSYDGFNDALRATIEYTGPDPS
;
A
#
# COMPACT_ATOMS: atom_id res chain seq x y z
N MET A 1 -5.32 -41.33 23.10
CA MET A 1 -5.36 -39.87 23.38
C MET A 1 -6.53 -39.17 22.70
N LEU A 2 -6.84 -39.43 21.43
CA LEU A 2 -7.99 -38.82 20.73
C LEU A 2 -9.36 -39.04 21.42
N ALA A 3 -9.60 -40.21 22.01
CA ALA A 3 -10.89 -40.52 22.65
C ALA A 3 -11.19 -39.72 23.94
N ARG A 4 -10.15 -39.25 24.66
CA ARG A 4 -10.33 -38.42 25.87
C ARG A 4 -10.61 -36.95 25.55
N PHE A 5 -10.17 -36.47 24.39
CA PHE A 5 -10.37 -35.07 23.99
C PHE A 5 -11.81 -34.79 23.58
N LYS A 6 -12.51 -35.79 23.02
CA LYS A 6 -13.92 -35.66 22.63
C LYS A 6 -14.85 -35.49 23.83
N ALA A 7 -14.61 -36.22 24.92
CA ALA A 7 -15.43 -36.15 26.13
C ALA A 7 -15.37 -34.78 26.85
N ILE A 8 -14.23 -34.08 26.77
CA ILE A 8 -14.05 -32.75 27.39
C ILE A 8 -14.75 -31.67 26.56
N LEU A 9 -14.80 -31.83 25.23
CA LEU A 9 -15.50 -30.89 24.33
C LEU A 9 -17.03 -31.01 24.40
N GLU A 10 -17.56 -32.22 24.67
CA GLU A 10 -19.00 -32.44 24.80
C GLU A 10 -19.58 -31.94 26.15
N ASP A 11 -18.76 -31.85 27.21
CA ASP A 11 -19.20 -31.36 28.53
C ASP A 11 -19.13 -29.82 28.66
N ALA A 12 -18.39 -29.15 27.76
CA ALA A 12 -18.19 -27.69 27.78
C ALA A 12 -19.27 -26.88 27.01
N GLN A 13 -20.35 -27.51 26.54
CA GLN A 13 -21.46 -26.83 25.88
C GLN A 13 -22.50 -26.35 26.93
N PRO A 14 -22.60 -25.04 27.25
CA PRO A 14 -23.60 -24.56 28.19
C PRO A 14 -25.01 -24.72 27.60
N ARG A 15 -25.88 -25.45 28.30
CA ARG A 15 -27.32 -25.54 28.03
C ARG A 15 -28.01 -24.24 28.46
N ALA A 16 -27.89 -23.18 27.66
CA ALA A 16 -28.70 -21.97 27.81
C ALA A 16 -29.53 -21.75 26.54
N PRO A 17 -30.83 -22.10 26.53
CA PRO A 17 -31.68 -21.84 25.37
C PRO A 17 -31.95 -20.33 25.26
N GLY A 18 -31.51 -19.70 24.15
CA GLY A 18 -31.96 -18.36 23.75
C GLY A 18 -30.89 -17.34 23.37
N MET A 19 -29.58 -17.61 23.52
CA MET A 19 -28.52 -16.66 23.12
C MET A 19 -27.88 -17.05 21.79
N LYS A 20 -27.95 -16.15 20.80
CA LYS A 20 -27.15 -16.21 19.57
C LYS A 20 -25.74 -15.68 19.86
N TRP A 21 -24.76 -16.58 19.99
CA TRP A 21 -23.34 -16.21 20.08
C TRP A 21 -22.75 -16.13 18.66
N ARG A 22 -22.14 -14.99 18.29
CA ARG A 22 -21.27 -14.90 17.11
C ARG A 22 -19.81 -14.87 17.59
N GLY A 23 -19.00 -15.80 17.07
CA GLY A 23 -17.54 -15.73 17.05
C GLY A 23 -16.81 -15.84 18.39
N PHE A 24 -16.74 -17.05 18.97
CA PHE A 24 -15.75 -17.36 19.99
C PHE A 24 -14.65 -18.22 19.35
N PHE A 25 -13.44 -17.68 19.20
CA PHE A 25 -12.25 -18.45 18.84
C PHE A 25 -11.55 -18.87 20.12
N VAL A 26 -11.56 -20.16 20.42
CA VAL A 26 -10.73 -20.74 21.49
C VAL A 26 -9.33 -20.94 20.90
N ARG A 27 -8.38 -20.09 21.29
CA ARG A 27 -6.95 -20.38 21.05
C ARG A 27 -6.52 -21.47 22.04
N PRO A 28 -5.95 -22.61 21.58
CA PRO A 28 -5.37 -23.57 22.49
C PRO A 28 -4.14 -22.93 23.16
N THR A 29 -4.25 -22.64 24.45
CA THR A 29 -3.12 -22.22 25.28
C THR A 29 -2.21 -23.40 25.54
N LEU A 30 -0.91 -23.21 25.25
CA LEU A 30 0.17 -24.09 25.68
C LEU A 30 0.10 -24.31 27.21
N PRO A 31 0.54 -25.48 27.72
CA PRO A 31 0.57 -25.73 29.16
C PRO A 31 1.54 -24.76 29.85
N ILE A 32 1.00 -23.87 30.68
CA ILE A 32 1.75 -22.96 31.54
C ILE A 32 2.17 -23.75 32.79
N PRO A 33 3.44 -23.70 33.23
CA PRO A 33 3.90 -24.34 34.46
C PRO A 33 3.21 -23.73 35.70
N THR A 34 2.79 -24.61 36.62
CA THR A 34 1.70 -24.42 37.58
C THR A 34 2.05 -23.74 38.92
N ASP A 35 3.18 -23.02 39.03
CA ASP A 35 3.68 -22.59 40.37
C ASP A 35 3.70 -21.07 40.61
N GLN A 36 2.81 -20.29 39.99
CA GLN A 36 2.66 -18.87 40.34
C GLN A 36 1.26 -18.55 40.90
N PRO A 37 1.18 -17.85 42.05
CA PRO A 37 -0.09 -17.41 42.60
C PRO A 37 -0.76 -16.41 41.64
N LEU A 38 -1.97 -16.76 41.20
CA LEU A 38 -2.78 -15.94 40.31
C LEU A 38 -3.27 -14.69 41.05
N THR A 39 -2.61 -13.56 40.79
CA THR A 39 -3.15 -12.24 41.16
C THR A 39 -4.27 -11.88 40.18
N VAL A 40 -5.52 -12.01 40.61
CA VAL A 40 -6.69 -11.60 39.81
C VAL A 40 -6.76 -10.08 39.81
N ILE A 41 -6.22 -9.44 38.77
CA ILE A 41 -6.36 -7.99 38.57
C ILE A 41 -7.66 -7.74 37.79
N HIS A 42 -8.71 -7.34 38.50
CA HIS A 42 -9.92 -6.82 37.89
C HIS A 42 -9.66 -5.42 37.29
N GLN A 43 -9.16 -5.34 36.06
CA GLN A 43 -9.23 -4.08 35.31
C GLN A 43 -10.62 -3.89 34.71
N ARG A 44 -11.49 -3.14 35.41
CA ARG A 44 -12.65 -2.51 34.79
C ARG A 44 -12.15 -1.45 33.81
N ARG A 45 -12.07 -1.77 32.52
CA ARG A 45 -12.01 -0.76 31.46
C ARG A 45 -13.40 -0.16 31.28
N THR A 46 -13.64 0.98 31.91
CA THR A 46 -14.72 1.88 31.49
C THR A 46 -14.27 2.56 30.20
N VAL A 47 -14.85 2.16 29.07
CA VAL A 47 -14.69 2.88 27.80
C VAL A 47 -15.47 4.19 27.91
N SER A 48 -14.77 5.28 28.26
CA SER A 48 -15.30 6.64 28.13
C SER A 48 -15.41 6.97 26.64
N HIS A 49 -16.63 7.04 26.12
CA HIS A 49 -16.90 7.65 24.83
C HIS A 49 -16.80 9.17 24.98
N ASP A 50 -15.58 9.68 25.03
CA ASP A 50 -15.32 11.10 24.97
C ASP A 50 -15.47 11.58 23.52
N ARG A 51 -16.71 11.90 23.15
CA ARG A 51 -17.03 12.76 22.00
C ARG A 51 -16.55 14.17 22.33
N HIS A 52 -15.24 14.40 22.24
CA HIS A 52 -14.72 15.76 22.28
C HIS A 52 -14.97 16.41 20.93
N CYS A 53 -15.74 17.48 20.99
CA CYS A 53 -16.01 18.44 19.94
C CYS A 53 -14.71 18.89 19.26
N TYR A 54 -14.47 18.46 18.01
CA TYR A 54 -13.57 19.17 17.12
C TYR A 54 -14.29 20.44 16.64
N GLY A 55 -14.23 21.47 17.47
CA GLY A 55 -14.63 22.83 17.10
C GLY A 55 -13.62 23.43 16.13
N ASP A 56 -14.05 23.60 14.88
CA ASP A 56 -14.05 24.91 14.20
C ASP A 56 -12.74 25.74 14.22
N TRP A 57 -11.61 25.16 13.79
CA TRP A 57 -10.35 25.89 13.60
C TRP A 57 -9.88 26.00 12.14
N MET A 58 -10.70 25.61 11.15
CA MET A 58 -10.34 25.68 9.72
C MET A 58 -11.04 26.79 8.92
N THR A 59 -11.30 27.97 9.52
CA THR A 59 -11.90 29.11 8.79
C THR A 59 -11.14 30.43 8.88
N THR A 60 -9.91 30.46 9.40
CA THR A 60 -9.03 31.62 9.17
C THR A 60 -8.35 31.50 7.81
N GLY A 61 -9.12 31.70 6.75
CA GLY A 61 -8.60 31.88 5.41
C GLY A 61 -7.65 33.07 5.39
N ILE A 62 -6.34 32.79 5.28
CA ILE A 62 -5.32 33.80 5.00
C ILE A 62 -5.64 34.31 3.59
N LYS A 63 -6.43 35.39 3.49
CA LYS A 63 -6.65 36.09 2.23
C LYS A 63 -5.29 36.63 1.77
N PRO A 64 -4.71 36.15 0.66
CA PRO A 64 -3.45 36.69 0.17
C PRO A 64 -3.66 38.18 -0.13
N SER A 65 -2.72 39.02 0.32
CA SER A 65 -2.84 40.46 0.07
C SER A 65 -2.85 40.70 -1.46
N PRO A 66 -3.74 41.56 -1.97
CA PRO A 66 -3.93 41.73 -3.41
C PRO A 66 -2.64 42.15 -4.14
N GLN A 67 -1.72 42.80 -3.43
CA GLN A 67 -0.41 43.18 -3.98
C GLN A 67 0.50 41.98 -4.29
N ARG A 68 0.46 40.90 -3.49
CA ARG A 68 1.31 39.71 -3.73
C ARG A 68 0.80 38.88 -4.91
N THR A 69 -0.51 38.80 -5.09
CA THR A 69 -1.12 38.06 -6.21
C THR A 69 -0.81 38.73 -7.55
N VAL A 70 -0.87 40.07 -7.63
CA VAL A 70 -0.54 40.83 -8.85
C VAL A 70 0.93 40.64 -9.24
N LEU A 71 1.84 40.65 -8.25
CA LEU A 71 3.27 40.50 -8.51
C LEU A 71 3.63 39.09 -9.01
N LEU A 72 3.01 38.05 -8.46
CA LEU A 72 3.21 36.66 -8.92
C LEU A 72 2.72 36.45 -10.36
N ILE A 73 1.54 36.99 -10.71
CA ILE A 73 1.01 36.90 -12.09
C ILE A 73 1.93 37.60 -13.09
N ALA A 74 2.47 38.78 -12.73
CA ALA A 74 3.41 39.51 -13.58
C ALA A 74 4.72 38.74 -13.84
N VAL A 75 5.26 38.07 -12.81
CA VAL A 75 6.50 37.26 -12.94
C VAL A 75 6.28 36.03 -13.82
N VAL A 76 5.16 35.32 -13.66
CA VAL A 76 4.83 34.15 -14.50
C VAL A 76 4.64 34.56 -15.96
N ALA A 77 3.97 35.68 -16.23
CA ALA A 77 3.81 36.20 -17.58
C ALA A 77 5.16 36.59 -18.23
N LEU A 78 6.09 37.17 -17.46
CA LEU A 78 7.42 37.52 -17.96
C LEU A 78 8.25 36.27 -18.32
N LEU A 79 8.19 35.21 -17.52
CA LEU A 79 8.91 33.96 -17.78
C LEU A 79 8.38 33.21 -19.01
N ALA A 80 7.08 33.29 -19.29
CA ALA A 80 6.47 32.69 -20.48
C ALA A 80 6.93 33.37 -21.80
N VAL A 81 7.24 34.66 -21.77
CA VAL A 81 7.72 35.41 -22.95
C VAL A 81 9.19 35.14 -23.24
N ILE A 82 10.01 34.88 -22.22
CA ILE A 82 11.45 34.63 -22.39
C ILE A 82 11.73 33.18 -22.85
N GLY A 83 10.86 32.23 -22.53
CA GLY A 83 11.06 30.80 -22.84
C GLY A 83 10.86 30.37 -24.29
N THR A 84 10.24 31.18 -25.15
CA THR A 84 9.86 30.76 -26.52
C THR A 84 10.89 31.10 -27.60
N ALA A 85 11.93 31.90 -27.30
CA ALA A 85 12.90 32.32 -28.31
C ALA A 85 14.10 31.35 -28.50
N ALA A 86 14.26 30.32 -27.67
CA ALA A 86 15.46 29.47 -27.67
C ALA A 86 15.33 28.09 -28.35
N VAL A 87 14.16 27.71 -28.88
CA VAL A 87 13.88 26.31 -29.31
C VAL A 87 13.79 26.14 -30.84
N VAL A 88 14.37 27.05 -31.65
CA VAL A 88 14.20 27.01 -33.13
C VAL A 88 15.49 26.73 -33.92
N ILE A 89 16.64 26.49 -33.29
CA ILE A 89 17.91 26.30 -34.04
C ILE A 89 18.66 25.04 -33.58
N ALA A 90 18.13 23.84 -33.91
CA ALA A 90 18.93 22.59 -33.89
C ALA A 90 18.27 21.42 -34.65
N VAL A 91 17.53 21.67 -35.74
CA VAL A 91 16.95 20.57 -36.55
C VAL A 91 17.27 20.78 -38.02
N THR A 92 18.54 20.66 -38.39
CA THR A 92 18.92 20.37 -39.77
C THR A 92 20.21 19.54 -39.80
N MET A 93 20.14 18.40 -40.49
CA MET A 93 21.25 17.57 -40.97
C MET A 93 21.74 16.42 -40.06
N VAL A 94 20.90 15.41 -39.84
CA VAL A 94 21.38 14.02 -39.83
C VAL A 94 20.45 13.20 -40.73
N THR A 95 20.70 13.25 -42.02
CA THR A 95 20.20 12.27 -42.99
C THR A 95 21.30 11.28 -43.31
N SER A 96 20.91 10.01 -43.31
CA SER A 96 21.52 8.89 -44.05
C SER A 96 22.96 8.50 -43.72
N ASN A 97 23.09 7.55 -42.79
CA ASN A 97 23.73 6.26 -43.08
C ASN A 97 23.32 5.28 -41.97
N SER A 98 22.22 4.55 -42.16
CA SER A 98 21.96 3.32 -41.41
C SER A 98 22.81 2.22 -42.05
N PRO A 99 23.96 1.81 -41.47
CA PRO A 99 24.46 0.48 -41.77
C PRO A 99 23.33 -0.47 -41.40
N SER A 100 22.99 -1.37 -42.33
CA SER A 100 22.20 -2.56 -42.07
C SER A 100 22.95 -3.36 -41.00
N ALA A 101 22.77 -2.96 -39.74
CA ALA A 101 23.33 -3.63 -38.59
C ALA A 101 22.70 -5.02 -38.62
N ALA A 102 23.55 -6.02 -38.89
CA ALA A 102 23.19 -7.41 -38.69
C ALA A 102 22.50 -7.48 -37.33
N GLU A 103 21.25 -7.97 -37.35
CA GLU A 103 20.45 -8.19 -36.17
C GLU A 103 21.34 -8.90 -35.15
N PRO A 104 21.66 -8.27 -34.01
CA PRO A 104 22.57 -8.86 -33.05
C PRO A 104 22.00 -10.23 -32.69
N GLU A 105 22.77 -11.29 -32.91
CA GLU A 105 22.36 -12.63 -32.51
C GLU A 105 21.91 -12.57 -31.05
N PRO A 106 20.74 -13.15 -30.72
CA PRO A 106 20.17 -13.05 -29.39
C PRO A 106 21.20 -13.56 -28.38
N THR A 107 21.72 -12.64 -27.57
CA THR A 107 22.66 -12.99 -26.51
C THR A 107 22.02 -14.09 -25.67
N PRO A 108 22.72 -15.23 -25.43
CA PRO A 108 22.17 -16.31 -24.65
C PRO A 108 21.76 -15.77 -23.27
N GLN A 109 20.45 -15.77 -22.97
CA GLN A 109 19.96 -15.38 -21.66
C GLN A 109 20.57 -16.31 -20.62
N THR A 110 21.22 -15.74 -19.62
CA THR A 110 21.78 -16.52 -18.52
C THR A 110 20.63 -17.10 -17.68
N SER A 111 20.89 -18.18 -16.93
CA SER A 111 19.87 -18.73 -16.03
C SER A 111 19.41 -17.74 -14.95
N GLU A 112 20.23 -16.73 -14.66
CA GLU A 112 19.91 -15.62 -13.76
C GLU A 112 18.89 -14.67 -14.40
N ASP A 113 19.05 -14.32 -15.67
CA ASP A 113 18.10 -13.47 -16.40
C ASP A 113 16.71 -14.12 -16.46
N VAL A 114 16.65 -15.44 -16.68
CA VAL A 114 15.38 -16.18 -16.72
C VAL A 114 14.68 -16.18 -15.36
N ALA A 115 15.43 -16.22 -14.25
CA ALA A 115 14.87 -16.14 -12.90
C ALA A 115 14.30 -14.75 -12.61
N LEU A 116 15.03 -13.69 -13.00
CA LEU A 116 14.58 -12.30 -12.85
C LEU A 116 13.31 -12.02 -13.67
N ILE A 117 13.25 -12.47 -14.93
CA ILE A 117 12.07 -12.32 -15.78
C ILE A 117 10.86 -13.04 -15.18
N ARG A 118 11.05 -14.22 -14.62
CA ARG A 118 9.96 -14.98 -13.96
C ARG A 118 9.41 -14.23 -12.75
N GLU A 119 10.29 -13.68 -11.92
CA GLU A 119 9.90 -12.94 -10.72
C GLU A 119 9.19 -11.63 -11.07
N ALA A 120 9.71 -10.90 -12.06
CA ALA A 120 9.08 -9.68 -12.57
C ALA A 120 7.67 -9.94 -13.11
N ASN A 121 7.49 -11.01 -13.89
CA ASN A 121 6.18 -11.44 -14.39
C ASN A 121 5.19 -11.80 -13.28
N ARG A 122 5.68 -12.42 -12.20
CA ARG A 122 4.87 -12.73 -11.02
C ARG A 122 4.42 -11.45 -10.31
N ALA A 123 5.32 -10.51 -10.07
CA ALA A 123 4.99 -9.22 -9.46
C ALA A 123 3.94 -8.46 -10.29
N ARG A 124 4.11 -8.42 -11.62
CA ARG A 124 3.14 -7.81 -12.54
C ARG A 124 1.74 -8.43 -12.43
N ALA A 125 1.65 -9.76 -12.36
CA ALA A 125 0.36 -10.46 -12.25
C ALA A 125 -0.39 -10.09 -10.96
N VAL A 126 0.34 -9.98 -9.85
CA VAL A 126 -0.18 -9.61 -8.53
C VAL A 126 -0.69 -8.18 -8.53
N ILE A 127 0.09 -7.24 -9.07
CA ILE A 127 -0.31 -5.83 -9.17
C ILE A 127 -1.56 -5.70 -10.02
N LYS A 128 -1.63 -6.41 -11.17
CA LYS A 128 -2.78 -6.34 -12.07
C LYS A 128 -4.07 -6.90 -11.47
N ASN A 129 -3.98 -7.93 -10.61
CA ASN A 129 -5.16 -8.52 -9.98
C ASN A 129 -4.84 -9.19 -8.63
N PRO A 130 -4.73 -8.40 -7.54
CA PRO A 130 -4.29 -8.93 -6.25
C PRO A 130 -5.28 -9.94 -5.65
N VAL A 131 -6.58 -9.75 -5.91
CA VAL A 131 -7.64 -10.64 -5.44
C VAL A 131 -7.52 -12.03 -6.07
N ARG A 132 -7.26 -12.09 -7.39
CA ARG A 132 -7.05 -13.35 -8.10
C ARG A 132 -5.81 -14.08 -7.60
N GLU A 133 -4.79 -13.34 -7.20
CA GLU A 133 -3.56 -13.89 -6.63
C GLU A 133 -3.69 -14.26 -5.14
N GLY A 134 -4.88 -14.17 -4.55
CA GLY A 134 -5.15 -14.64 -3.18
C GLY A 134 -5.01 -13.58 -2.10
N CYS A 135 -4.82 -12.31 -2.44
CA CYS A 135 -4.94 -11.23 -1.48
C CYS A 135 -6.42 -10.90 -1.28
N THR A 136 -6.99 -11.38 -0.18
CA THR A 136 -8.41 -11.20 0.11
C THR A 136 -8.64 -9.84 0.79
N PRO A 137 -9.39 -8.91 0.18
CA PRO A 137 -9.75 -7.66 0.82
C PRO A 137 -10.65 -7.94 2.03
N ILE A 138 -10.44 -7.19 3.11
CA ILE A 138 -11.37 -7.13 4.25
C ILE A 138 -12.51 -6.20 3.85
N ALA A 139 -13.68 -6.33 4.47
CA ALA A 139 -14.97 -5.79 3.99
C ALA A 139 -14.96 -4.33 3.46
N ASP A 140 -14.14 -3.46 4.05
CA ASP A 140 -14.07 -2.04 3.69
C ASP A 140 -12.84 -1.68 2.83
N ASP A 141 -12.03 -2.67 2.45
CA ASP A 141 -10.88 -2.47 1.58
C ASP A 141 -11.33 -2.30 0.12
N VAL A 142 -10.67 -1.37 -0.58
CA VAL A 142 -10.94 -1.05 -1.98
C VAL A 142 -9.70 -1.38 -2.82
N VAL A 143 -9.91 -2.15 -3.89
CA VAL A 143 -8.92 -2.45 -4.92
C VAL A 143 -9.44 -1.89 -6.23
N GLU A 144 -8.77 -0.87 -6.75
CA GLU A 144 -9.11 -0.25 -8.02
C GLU A 144 -7.90 -0.32 -8.96
N PRO A 145 -8.07 -0.80 -10.20
CA PRO A 145 -7.01 -0.69 -11.19
C PRO A 145 -6.72 0.79 -11.46
N ALA A 146 -5.46 1.16 -11.44
CA ALA A 146 -5.00 2.48 -11.86
C ALA A 146 -4.34 2.37 -13.25
N ASP A 147 -4.33 3.50 -13.98
CA ASP A 147 -3.62 3.74 -15.24
C ASP A 147 -3.45 2.50 -16.15
N SER A 148 -4.50 2.14 -16.88
CA SER A 148 -4.47 1.05 -17.91
C SER A 148 -4.03 -0.35 -17.41
N GLY A 149 -3.96 -0.57 -16.10
CA GLY A 149 -3.64 -1.87 -15.50
C GLY A 149 -2.14 -2.14 -15.30
N THR A 150 -1.31 -1.11 -15.33
CA THR A 150 0.10 -1.17 -14.87
C THR A 150 0.24 -0.81 -13.39
N SER A 151 -0.78 -0.19 -12.82
CA SER A 151 -0.83 0.17 -11.41
C SER A 151 -2.12 -0.29 -10.75
N VAL A 152 -2.09 -0.40 -9.43
CA VAL A 152 -3.25 -0.71 -8.59
C VAL A 152 -3.31 0.29 -7.45
N GLN A 153 -4.49 0.88 -7.28
CA GLN A 153 -4.82 1.68 -6.11
C GLN A 153 -5.48 0.80 -5.06
N LEU A 154 -4.95 0.87 -3.86
CA LEU A 154 -5.38 0.14 -2.68
C LEU A 154 -5.79 1.16 -1.62
N VAL A 155 -6.97 0.98 -1.05
CA VAL A 155 -7.38 1.66 0.17
C VAL A 155 -7.68 0.57 1.18
N SER A 156 -7.01 0.59 2.34
CA SER A 156 -7.26 -0.41 3.37
C SER A 156 -7.32 0.22 4.76
N HIS A 157 -8.27 -0.25 5.57
CA HIS A 157 -8.41 0.12 6.99
C HIS A 157 -7.49 -0.71 7.90
N GLY A 158 -6.46 -1.31 7.31
CA GLY A 158 -5.43 -2.08 7.99
C GLY A 158 -4.29 -2.38 7.03
N PHE A 159 -3.34 -3.19 7.49
CA PHE A 159 -2.18 -3.52 6.69
C PHE A 159 -2.31 -4.82 5.88
N GLY A 160 -3.33 -5.65 6.13
CA GLY A 160 -3.37 -7.02 5.63
C GLY A 160 -3.42 -7.15 4.10
N LEU A 161 -4.25 -6.33 3.44
CA LEU A 161 -4.34 -6.33 1.98
C LEU A 161 -3.03 -5.82 1.36
N ILE A 162 -2.54 -4.66 1.82
CA ILE A 162 -1.35 -4.01 1.27
C ILE A 162 -0.10 -4.87 1.51
N SER A 163 0.05 -5.48 2.69
CA SER A 163 1.18 -6.37 2.99
C SER A 163 1.18 -7.61 2.09
N CYS A 164 0.01 -8.20 1.82
CA CYS A 164 -0.10 -9.34 0.90
C CYS A 164 0.34 -8.96 -0.52
N VAL A 165 -0.07 -7.79 -1.02
CA VAL A 165 0.31 -7.32 -2.35
C VAL A 165 1.81 -7.06 -2.43
N LEU A 166 2.39 -6.37 -1.44
CA LEU A 166 3.82 -6.07 -1.39
C LEU A 166 4.68 -7.32 -1.29
N GLU A 167 4.31 -8.28 -0.44
CA GLU A 167 5.01 -9.56 -0.29
C GLU A 167 5.03 -10.33 -1.62
N LYS A 168 3.89 -10.43 -2.30
CA LYS A 168 3.77 -11.13 -3.57
C LYS A 168 4.40 -10.37 -4.75
N ALA A 169 4.52 -9.05 -4.64
CA ALA A 169 5.27 -8.21 -5.58
C ALA A 169 6.77 -8.14 -5.26
N SER A 170 7.23 -8.93 -4.28
CA SER A 170 8.63 -9.01 -3.86
C SER A 170 9.22 -7.66 -3.47
N ALA A 171 8.39 -6.80 -2.87
CA ALA A 171 8.84 -5.54 -2.29
C ALA A 171 9.64 -5.82 -1.00
N PRO A 172 10.76 -5.12 -0.75
CA PRO A 172 11.53 -5.28 0.47
C PRO A 172 10.74 -4.93 1.74
N ASP A 173 10.96 -5.67 2.84
CA ASP A 173 10.33 -5.44 4.14
C ASP A 173 10.46 -4.00 4.67
N VAL A 174 11.52 -3.29 4.29
CA VAL A 174 11.72 -1.89 4.69
C VAL A 174 10.62 -0.97 4.15
N ILE A 175 10.02 -1.28 3.00
CA ILE A 175 8.89 -0.52 2.45
C ILE A 175 7.65 -0.73 3.33
N TYR A 176 7.38 -1.99 3.70
CA TYR A 176 6.31 -2.35 4.63
C TYR A 176 6.46 -1.63 5.98
N GLN A 177 7.66 -1.66 6.59
CA GLN A 177 7.93 -0.99 7.86
C GLN A 177 7.75 0.54 7.76
N ARG A 178 8.16 1.15 6.64
CA ARG A 178 7.95 2.58 6.42
C ARG A 178 6.48 2.94 6.32
N MET A 179 5.70 2.13 5.61
CA MET A 179 4.26 2.32 5.54
C MET A 179 3.64 2.22 6.94
N GLU A 180 3.99 1.20 7.75
CA GLU A 180 3.45 1.00 9.10
C GLU A 180 3.75 2.18 10.04
N LEU A 181 4.91 2.82 9.85
CA LEU A 181 5.33 3.98 10.63
C LEU A 181 4.80 5.32 10.08
N THR A 182 4.15 5.32 8.92
CA THR A 182 3.65 6.55 8.29
C THR A 182 2.43 7.05 9.04
N ARG A 183 2.47 8.30 9.48
CA ARG A 183 1.37 8.98 10.17
C ARG A 183 0.72 9.99 9.23
N ALA A 184 -0.47 10.44 9.60
CA ALA A 184 -1.25 11.38 8.77
C ALA A 184 -0.54 12.72 8.52
N ILE A 185 0.32 13.15 9.45
CA ILE A 185 1.10 14.39 9.33
C ILE A 185 2.29 14.26 8.38
N ASP A 186 2.73 13.04 8.08
CA ASP A 186 3.91 12.81 7.26
C ASP A 186 3.59 13.03 5.76
N GLY A 187 2.31 13.09 5.39
CA GLY A 187 1.85 13.38 4.03
C GLY A 187 2.04 12.19 3.07
N GLN A 188 2.29 12.48 1.79
CA GLN A 188 2.55 11.46 0.78
C GLN A 188 4.01 11.02 0.83
N GLN A 189 4.21 9.71 0.82
CA GLN A 189 5.50 9.03 0.85
C GLN A 189 5.67 8.18 -0.41
N THR A 190 6.93 7.93 -0.79
CA THR A 190 7.28 7.13 -1.98
C THR A 190 8.43 6.17 -1.69
N ALA A 191 8.45 5.04 -2.39
CA ALA A 191 9.57 4.10 -2.40
C ALA A 191 9.61 3.32 -3.71
N ASP A 192 10.82 2.96 -4.13
CA ASP A 192 11.10 2.19 -5.33
C ASP A 192 11.87 0.91 -4.96
N TRP A 193 11.68 -0.14 -5.76
CA TRP A 193 12.44 -1.39 -5.72
C TRP A 193 12.61 -1.94 -7.14
N ASP A 194 13.35 -3.05 -7.27
CA ASP A 194 13.76 -3.60 -8.56
C ASP A 194 12.62 -3.85 -9.56
N TYR A 195 11.40 -4.08 -9.08
CA TYR A 195 10.25 -4.47 -9.91
C TYR A 195 9.08 -3.48 -9.85
N GLY A 196 9.16 -2.44 -9.03
CA GLY A 196 8.02 -1.56 -8.83
C GLY A 196 8.33 -0.31 -8.04
N SER A 197 7.32 0.54 -7.96
CA SER A 197 7.28 1.71 -7.09
C SER A 197 5.97 1.72 -6.32
N ALA A 198 5.99 2.36 -5.15
CA ALA A 198 4.82 2.54 -4.31
C ALA A 198 4.75 4.00 -3.85
N TYR A 199 3.54 4.53 -3.90
CA TYR A 199 3.17 5.83 -3.39
C TYR A 199 2.11 5.62 -2.32
N TRP A 200 2.27 6.16 -1.13
CA TRP A 200 1.24 5.99 -0.10
C TRP A 200 1.05 7.23 0.76
N SER A 201 -0.11 7.31 1.38
CA SER A 201 -0.45 8.31 2.39
C SER A 201 -1.43 7.69 3.38
N TYR A 202 -1.31 8.07 4.64
CA TYR A 202 -2.21 7.61 5.68
C TYR A 202 -3.24 8.69 6.01
N ASP A 203 -4.52 8.35 5.89
CA ASP A 203 -5.64 9.20 6.29
C ASP A 203 -6.00 8.89 7.75
N GLY A 204 -5.52 9.74 8.66
CA GLY A 204 -5.77 9.61 10.09
C GLY A 204 -7.21 9.87 10.52
N PHE A 205 -8.08 10.40 9.63
CA PHE A 205 -9.49 10.59 9.95
C PHE A 205 -10.28 9.28 9.81
N ASN A 206 -9.98 8.50 8.77
CA ASN A 206 -10.65 7.23 8.49
C ASN A 206 -9.84 6.00 8.92
N ASP A 207 -8.66 6.19 9.52
CA ASP A 207 -7.70 5.12 9.83
C ASP A 207 -7.41 4.25 8.59
N ALA A 208 -7.19 4.90 7.46
CA ALA A 208 -7.06 4.24 6.17
C ALA A 208 -5.71 4.55 5.52
N LEU A 209 -4.99 3.50 5.11
CA LEU A 209 -3.81 3.64 4.26
C LEU A 209 -4.25 3.60 2.80
N ARG A 210 -3.92 4.66 2.05
CA ARG A 210 -4.08 4.70 0.60
C ARG A 210 -2.72 4.50 -0.04
N ALA A 211 -2.58 3.44 -0.83
CA ALA A 211 -1.36 3.14 -1.57
C ALA A 211 -1.67 2.98 -3.07
N THR A 212 -0.81 3.49 -3.92
CA THR A 212 -0.75 3.16 -5.35
C THR A 212 0.53 2.40 -5.58
N ILE A 213 0.42 1.19 -6.11
CA ILE A 213 1.58 0.35 -6.46
C ILE A 213 1.64 0.27 -7.98
N GLU A 214 2.79 0.61 -8.54
CA GLU A 214 3.04 0.60 -9.97
C GLU A 214 4.16 -0.40 -10.29
N TYR A 215 3.96 -1.20 -11.33
CA TYR A 215 5.01 -2.06 -11.86
C TYR A 215 5.93 -1.24 -12.77
N THR A 216 7.22 -1.18 -12.42
CA THR A 216 8.25 -0.45 -13.18
C THR A 216 9.27 -1.39 -13.85
N GLY A 217 9.10 -2.71 -13.69
CA GLY A 217 9.98 -3.69 -14.29
C GLY A 217 9.92 -3.70 -15.83
N PRO A 218 10.89 -4.35 -16.48
CA PRO A 218 10.90 -4.48 -17.94
C PRO A 218 9.60 -5.12 -18.43
N ASP A 219 9.05 -4.60 -19.52
CA ASP A 219 7.89 -5.23 -20.17
C ASP A 219 8.37 -6.57 -20.76
N PRO A 220 7.77 -7.72 -20.41
CA PRO A 220 8.01 -8.99 -21.09
C PRO A 220 7.52 -8.89 -22.54
N SER A 221 8.38 -8.42 -23.43
CA SER A 221 8.18 -8.48 -24.88
C SER A 221 8.13 -9.92 -25.37
#